data_AF-A0A926VFT8-F1
#
_entry.id   AF-A0A926VFT8-F1
#
_cell.length_a   1.000
_cell.length_b   1.000
_cell.length_c   1.000
_cell.angle_alpha   90.00
_cell.angle_beta   90.00
_cell.angle_gamma   90.00
#
_symmetry.space_group_name_H-M   'P 1'
#
loop_
_entity.id
_entity.type
_entity.pdbx_description
1 polymer ?
#
loop_
_entity_poly.entity_id
_entity_poly.type
_entity_poly.pdbx_seq_one_letter_code
_entity_poly.pdbx_strand_id
1 'polypeptide(L)' 'MDGCTPSLTSLREGDTKALAALFDREDSDEIETDISKYLLLLWPEPCWEDDSFDFLREYL' A
#
# COMPACT_ATOMS: atom_id res chain seq x y z
N MET A 1 -14.87 37.43 -6.11
CA MET A 1 -15.27 36.06 -6.47
C MET A 1 -14.39 35.15 -5.65
N ASP A 2 -14.82 34.86 -4.44
CA ASP A 2 -14.07 33.99 -3.53
C ASP A 2 -14.36 32.55 -3.94
N GLY A 3 -13.37 31.91 -4.57
CA GLY A 3 -13.42 30.51 -4.89
C GLY A 3 -13.44 29.70 -3.59
N CYS A 4 -14.57 29.09 -3.28
CA CYS A 4 -14.65 28.07 -2.25
C CYS A 4 -13.86 26.87 -2.75
N THR A 5 -12.57 26.77 -2.40
CA THR A 5 -11.86 25.50 -2.49
C THR A 5 -12.47 24.60 -1.41
N PRO A 6 -13.16 23.50 -1.78
CA PRO A 6 -13.76 22.63 -0.78
C PRO A 6 -12.63 22.12 0.13
N SER A 7 -12.76 22.40 1.43
CA SER A 7 -11.82 21.94 2.44
C SER A 7 -11.66 20.42 2.32
N LEU A 8 -10.44 19.93 2.12
CA LEU A 8 -10.07 18.51 1.98
C LEU A 8 -10.61 17.62 3.12
N THR A 9 -11.02 18.22 4.23
CA THR A 9 -11.67 17.57 5.37
C THR A 9 -13.02 16.93 5.03
N SER A 10 -13.79 17.47 4.08
CA SER A 10 -15.10 16.90 3.66
C SER A 10 -14.95 15.77 2.64
N LEU A 11 -13.85 15.73 1.88
CA LEU A 11 -13.50 14.60 1.00
C LEU A 11 -13.16 13.35 1.81
N ARG A 12 -12.62 13.56 3.02
CA ARG A 12 -11.91 12.55 3.81
C ARG A 12 -12.74 11.31 4.15
N GLU A 13 -14.02 11.43 4.53
CA GLU A 13 -14.76 10.28 5.04
C GLU A 13 -15.33 9.39 3.92
N GLY A 14 -15.87 10.02 2.86
CA GLY A 14 -16.33 9.32 1.66
C GLY A 14 -15.19 8.66 0.90
N ASP A 15 -14.07 9.36 0.76
CA ASP A 15 -12.88 8.83 0.10
C ASP A 15 -12.23 7.72 0.91
N THR A 16 -12.18 7.82 2.24
CA THR A 16 -11.66 6.74 3.09
C THR A 16 -12.50 5.48 2.92
N LYS A 17 -13.83 5.61 2.84
CA LYS A 17 -14.70 4.46 2.60
C LYS A 17 -14.53 3.87 1.20
N ALA A 18 -14.36 4.70 0.18
CA ALA A 18 -14.10 4.24 -1.18
C ALA A 18 -12.73 3.55 -1.30
N LEU A 19 -11.71 4.11 -0.66
CA LEU A 19 -10.37 3.50 -0.57
C LEU A 19 -10.43 2.18 0.19
N ALA A 20 -11.10 2.13 1.34
CA ALA A 20 -11.27 0.90 2.09
C ALA A 20 -11.93 -0.18 1.22
N ALA A 21 -12.97 0.15 0.46
CA ALA A 21 -13.62 -0.79 -0.46
C ALA A 21 -12.71 -1.23 -1.63
N LEU A 22 -11.78 -0.39 -2.08
CA LEU A 22 -10.78 -0.77 -3.10
C LEU A 22 -9.73 -1.75 -2.56
N PHE A 23 -9.44 -1.69 -1.25
CA PHE A 23 -8.45 -2.54 -0.58
C PHE A 23 -9.08 -3.68 0.24
N ASP A 24 -10.41 -3.79 0.30
CA ASP A 24 -11.17 -4.87 0.94
C ASP A 24 -11.20 -6.09 0.02
N ARG A 25 -10.04 -6.74 -0.14
CA ARG A 25 -9.89 -7.91 -0.99
C ARG A 25 -10.11 -9.18 -0.17
N GLU A 26 -11.17 -9.91 -0.50
CA GLU A 26 -11.60 -11.12 0.22
C GLU A 26 -10.57 -12.27 0.13
N ASP A 27 -9.72 -12.28 -0.90
CA ASP A 27 -8.69 -13.30 -1.16
C ASP A 27 -7.30 -12.93 -0.59
N SER A 28 -7.22 -11.92 0.30
CA SER A 28 -5.95 -11.47 0.85
C SER A 28 -5.18 -12.60 1.55
N ASP A 29 -5.88 -13.45 2.30
CA ASP A 29 -5.29 -14.58 3.04
C ASP A 29 -4.74 -15.66 2.11
N GLU A 30 -5.43 -15.91 0.98
CA GLU A 30 -4.97 -16.87 -0.03
C GLU A 30 -3.70 -16.38 -0.72
N ILE A 31 -3.65 -15.09 -1.04
CA ILE A 31 -2.50 -14.44 -1.66
C ILE A 31 -1.31 -14.38 -0.69
N GLU A 32 -1.53 -14.07 0.58
CA GLU A 32 -0.48 -14.15 1.61
C GLU A 32 0.08 -15.57 1.73
N THR A 33 -0.80 -16.57 1.72
CA THR A 33 -0.42 -17.99 1.78
C THR A 33 0.42 -18.40 0.57
N ASP A 34 0.03 -17.97 -0.63
CA ASP A 34 0.76 -18.31 -1.86
C ASP A 34 2.13 -17.62 -1.93
N ILE A 35 2.19 -16.34 -1.58
CA ILE A 35 3.45 -15.59 -1.47
C ILE A 35 4.36 -16.29 -0.46
N SER A 36 3.87 -16.63 0.72
CA SER A 36 4.66 -17.30 1.77
C SER A 36 5.22 -18.64 1.30
N LYS A 37 4.41 -19.45 0.60
CA LYS A 37 4.88 -20.71 -0.01
C LYS A 37 6.00 -20.45 -1.01
N TYR A 38 5.84 -19.46 -1.88
CA TYR A 38 6.84 -19.13 -2.88
C TYR A 38 8.15 -18.64 -2.26
N LEU A 39 8.07 -17.77 -1.26
CA LEU A 39 9.22 -17.25 -0.53
C LEU A 39 10.03 -18.37 0.14
N LEU A 40 9.36 -19.37 0.72
CA LEU A 40 10.02 -20.55 1.30
C LEU A 40 10.79 -21.40 0.27
N LEU A 41 10.46 -21.29 -1.02
CA LEU A 41 11.17 -21.98 -2.10
C LEU A 41 12.40 -21.20 -2.60
N LEU A 42 12.52 -19.92 -2.26
CA LEU A 42 13.66 -19.08 -2.61
C LEU A 42 14.78 -19.27 -1.57
N TRP A 43 15.57 -20.33 -1.73
CA TRP A 43 16.80 -20.54 -0.97
C TRP A 43 18.06 -20.25 -1.81
N PRO A 44 19.03 -19.46 -1.30
CA PRO A 44 19.02 -18.76 -0.01
C PRO A 44 17.98 -17.65 0.04
N GLU A 45 17.56 -17.29 1.25
CA GLU A 45 16.61 -16.19 1.47
C GLU A 45 17.07 -14.93 0.71
N PRO A 46 16.19 -14.27 -0.07
CA PRO A 46 16.55 -13.04 -0.77
C PRO A 46 16.99 -11.94 0.21
N CYS A 47 17.87 -11.04 -0.23
CA CYS A 47 18.31 -9.91 0.58
C CYS A 47 17.21 -8.82 0.66
N TRP A 48 16.21 -9.03 1.52
CA TRP A 48 15.10 -8.08 1.74
C TRP A 48 15.52 -6.79 2.47
N GLU A 49 16.65 -6.83 3.15
CA GLU A 49 17.15 -5.78 4.06
C GLU A 49 18.08 -4.75 3.39
N ASP A 50 18.41 -4.90 2.10
CA ASP A 50 18.98 -3.76 1.37
C ASP A 50 17.85 -2.74 1.21
N ASP A 51 17.99 -1.58 1.86
CA ASP A 51 17.03 -0.47 1.88
C ASP A 51 16.77 -0.03 0.43
N SER A 52 15.88 -0.75 -0.27
CA SER A 52 15.69 -0.69 -1.73
C SER A 52 15.13 0.65 -2.19
N PHE A 53 14.81 1.50 -1.22
CA PHE A 53 14.31 2.85 -1.35
C PHE A 53 15.25 3.91 -0.78
N ASP A 54 16.51 3.59 -0.47
CA ASP A 54 17.49 4.58 -0.02
C ASP A 54 17.59 5.75 -1.01
N PHE A 55 17.41 5.49 -2.30
CA PHE A 55 17.35 6.51 -3.35
C PHE A 55 16.20 7.53 -3.16
N LEU A 56 15.10 7.14 -2.49
CA LEU A 56 13.97 8.04 -2.23
C LEU A 56 14.26 9.06 -1.14
N ARG A 57 15.28 8.83 -0.29
CA ARG A 57 15.72 9.80 0.72
C ARG A 57 16.27 11.08 0.10
N GLU A 58 16.65 11.06 -1.17
CA GLU A 58 17.07 12.26 -1.91
C GLU A 58 15.90 13.15 -2.37
N TYR A 59 14.66 12.64 -2.30
CA TYR A 59 13.47 13.30 -2.84
C TYR A 59 12.39 13.64 -1.78
N LEU A 60 12.58 13.22 -0.52
CA LEU A 60 11.70 13.49 0.62
C LEU A 60 12.32 14.52 1.57
#